data_AF-A0A1M6M9A6-F1
#
_entry.id   AF-A0A1M6M9A6-F1
#
_cell.length_a   1.000
_cell.length_b   1.000
_cell.length_c   1.000
_cell.angle_alpha   90.00
_cell.angle_beta   90.00
_cell.angle_gamma   90.00
#
_symmetry.space_group_name_H-M   'P 1'
#
loop_
_entity.id
_entity.type
_entity.pdbx_description
1 polymer ?
#
loop_
_entity_poly.entity_id
_entity_poly.type
_entity_poly.pdbx_seq_one_letter_code
_entity_poly.pdbx_strand_id
1 'polypeptide(L)'
;MTINDVIAMKQEKNVPFGNQYRWLILTIENDLISKTDGENRVRQLLAEYDYEARLFIVHQFFHIGENQLGNELFSVLDLDPEKTILEDKHINELVDGSVL
;
A
#
# COMPACT_ATOMS: atom_id res chain seq x y z
N MET A 1 -10.34 -1.13 8.04
CA MET A 1 -9.37 -0.03 7.95
C MET A 1 -9.71 0.83 6.75
N THR A 2 -9.83 2.13 6.98
CA THR A 2 -10.14 3.14 5.97
C THR A 2 -8.89 3.79 5.41
N ILE A 3 -9.02 4.52 4.30
CA ILE A 3 -7.93 5.32 3.75
C ILE A 3 -7.36 6.32 4.77
N ASN A 4 -8.22 6.92 5.61
CA ASN A 4 -7.78 7.83 6.66
C ASN A 4 -6.97 7.13 7.75
N ASP A 5 -7.31 5.88 8.08
CA ASP A 5 -6.51 5.08 9.02
C ASP A 5 -5.11 4.81 8.42
N VAL A 6 -5.04 4.49 7.13
CA VAL A 6 -3.76 4.30 6.42
C VAL A 6 -2.93 5.58 6.41
N ILE A 7 -3.55 6.74 6.18
CA ILE A 7 -2.86 8.04 6.23
C ILE A 7 -2.33 8.33 7.64
N ALA A 8 -3.11 8.02 8.68
CA ALA A 8 -2.73 8.25 10.07
C ALA A 8 -1.49 7.44 10.50
N MET A 9 -1.26 6.26 9.89
CA MET A 9 -0.09 5.41 10.15
C MET A 9 1.26 6.12 9.94
N LYS A 10 1.30 7.21 9.17
CA LYS A 10 2.52 8.02 8.99
C LYS A 10 2.99 8.67 10.30
N GLN A 11 2.08 8.92 11.22
CA GLN A 11 2.35 9.52 12.53
C GLN A 11 2.51 8.48 13.64
N GLU A 12 2.15 7.23 13.37
CA GLU A 12 2.24 6.14 14.33
C GLU A 12 3.67 5.58 14.36
N LYS A 13 4.36 5.76 15.48
CA LYS A 13 5.74 5.32 15.63
C LYS A 13 5.85 3.79 15.57
N ASN A 14 6.73 3.29 14.71
CA ASN A 14 7.09 1.86 14.65
C ASN A 14 8.61 1.73 14.56
N VAL A 15 9.24 1.10 15.56
CA VAL A 15 10.69 0.89 15.61
C VAL A 15 11.00 -0.52 15.10
N PRO A 16 11.95 -0.71 14.15
CA PRO A 16 12.97 0.23 13.67
C PRO A 16 12.57 1.09 12.45
N PHE A 17 11.36 0.94 11.92
CA PHE A 17 10.94 1.50 10.63
C PHE A 17 10.60 3.00 10.66
N GLY A 18 10.71 3.68 11.80
CA GLY A 18 10.29 5.07 11.97
C GLY A 18 8.78 5.16 12.22
N ASN A 19 7.95 4.79 11.24
CA ASN A 19 6.49 4.80 11.37
C ASN A 19 5.81 3.53 10.80
N GLN A 20 4.55 3.35 11.16
CA GLN A 20 3.73 2.20 10.80
C GLN A 20 3.45 2.14 9.30
N TYR A 21 3.33 3.30 8.63
CA TYR A 21 3.09 3.38 7.20
C TYR A 21 4.27 2.82 6.39
N ARG A 22 5.50 3.22 6.73
CA ARG A 22 6.72 2.70 6.12
C ARG A 22 6.83 1.19 6.34
N TRP A 23 6.57 0.72 7.55
CA TRP A 23 6.58 -0.71 7.84
C TRP A 23 5.61 -1.47 6.94
N LEU A 24 4.39 -0.94 6.74
CA LEU A 24 3.39 -1.55 5.87
C LEU A 24 3.89 -1.66 4.42
N ILE A 25 4.38 -0.55 3.84
CA ILE A 25 4.86 -0.54 2.44
C ILE A 25 6.03 -1.51 2.25
N LEU A 26 7.03 -1.47 3.14
CA LEU A 26 8.18 -2.39 3.09
C LEU A 26 7.75 -3.85 3.29
N THR A 27 6.75 -4.12 4.12
CA THR A 27 6.26 -5.48 4.34
C THR A 27 5.62 -6.03 3.07
N ILE A 28 4.76 -5.23 2.42
CA ILE A 28 4.12 -5.62 1.16
C ILE A 28 5.17 -5.84 0.07
N GLU A 29 6.13 -4.91 -0.09
CA GLU A 29 7.23 -5.05 -1.04
C GLU A 29 8.00 -6.36 -0.83
N ASN A 30 8.43 -6.63 0.41
CA ASN A 30 9.17 -7.85 0.74
C ASN A 30 8.35 -9.11 0.49
N ASP A 31 7.05 -9.09 0.78
CA ASP A 31 6.18 -10.23 0.56
C ASP A 31 5.98 -10.50 -0.93
N LEU A 32 5.76 -9.49 -1.77
CA LEU A 32 5.62 -9.66 -3.21
C LEU A 32 6.92 -10.14 -3.88
N ILE A 33 8.08 -9.68 -3.39
CA ILE A 33 9.38 -10.17 -3.89
C ILE A 33 9.67 -11.63 -3.47
N SER A 34 9.04 -12.10 -2.39
CA SER A 34 9.32 -13.42 -1.82
C SER A 34 8.77 -14.57 -2.67
N LYS A 35 9.62 -15.55 -2.99
CA LYS A 35 9.28 -16.72 -3.83
C LYS A 35 8.30 -17.71 -3.20
N THR A 36 7.88 -17.53 -1.95
CA THR A 36 6.97 -18.46 -1.26
C THR A 36 5.80 -17.69 -0.65
N ASP A 37 4.59 -17.93 -1.17
CA ASP A 37 3.29 -17.53 -0.61
C ASP A 37 3.12 -16.03 -0.29
N GLY A 38 3.90 -15.17 -0.94
CA GLY A 38 3.88 -13.71 -0.73
C GLY A 38 2.52 -13.08 -0.96
N GLU A 39 1.92 -13.39 -2.11
CA GLU A 39 0.62 -12.88 -2.51
C GLU A 39 -0.48 -13.17 -1.45
N ASN A 40 -0.51 -14.37 -0.89
CA ASN A 40 -1.51 -14.72 0.11
C ASN A 40 -1.29 -13.99 1.43
N ARG A 41 -0.04 -13.73 1.83
CA ARG A 41 0.24 -12.90 3.01
C ARG A 41 -0.21 -11.46 2.80
N VAL A 42 0.01 -10.91 1.61
CA VAL A 42 -0.49 -9.57 1.25
C VAL A 42 -2.02 -9.52 1.28
N ARG A 43 -2.71 -10.53 0.72
CA ARG A 43 -4.18 -10.62 0.81
C ARG A 43 -4.67 -10.65 2.25
N GLN A 44 -4.01 -11.42 3.11
CA GLN A 44 -4.38 -11.51 4.52
C GLN A 44 -4.09 -10.21 5.27
N LEU A 45 -2.94 -9.59 5.02
CA LEU A 45 -2.54 -8.32 5.62
C LEU A 45 -3.54 -7.21 5.31
N LEU A 46 -4.06 -7.20 4.08
CA LEU A 46 -4.98 -6.18 3.57
C LEU A 46 -6.46 -6.61 3.56
N ALA A 47 -6.80 -7.75 4.16
CA ALA A 47 -8.16 -8.30 4.12
C ALA A 47 -9.21 -7.37 4.76
N GLU A 48 -8.84 -6.70 5.84
CA GLU A 48 -9.71 -5.79 6.60
C GLU A 48 -9.68 -4.35 6.07
N TYR A 49 -8.94 -4.07 4.99
CA TYR A 49 -8.82 -2.74 4.41
C TYR A 49 -9.96 -2.55 3.40
N ASP A 50 -10.63 -1.40 3.48
CA ASP A 50 -11.63 -1.06 2.50
C ASP A 50 -11.01 -0.88 1.11
N TYR A 51 -11.88 -0.78 0.10
CA TYR A 51 -11.44 -0.70 -1.29
C TYR A 51 -10.54 0.52 -1.54
N GLU A 52 -10.91 1.68 -1.00
CA GLU A 52 -10.16 2.93 -1.19
C GLU A 52 -8.78 2.88 -0.53
N ALA A 53 -8.67 2.29 0.67
CA ALA A 53 -7.41 2.09 1.36
C ALA A 53 -6.48 1.16 0.59
N ARG A 54 -7.01 0.04 0.06
CA ARG A 54 -6.24 -0.88 -0.79
C ARG A 54 -5.76 -0.20 -2.07
N LEU A 55 -6.64 0.55 -2.72
CA LEU A 55 -6.31 1.32 -3.92
C LEU A 55 -5.26 2.39 -3.60
N PHE A 56 -5.36 3.10 -2.48
CA PHE A 56 -4.38 4.08 -2.03
C PHE A 56 -2.98 3.48 -1.87
N ILE A 57 -2.88 2.30 -1.25
CA ILE A 57 -1.60 1.59 -1.11
C ILE A 57 -1.04 1.22 -2.49
N VAL A 58 -1.87 0.76 -3.43
CA VAL A 58 -1.41 0.50 -4.80
C VAL A 58 -0.86 1.77 -5.46
N HIS A 59 -1.57 2.89 -5.35
CA HIS A 59 -1.10 4.19 -5.87
C HIS A 59 0.20 4.64 -5.23
N GLN A 60 0.44 4.30 -3.96
CA GLN A 60 1.73 4.56 -3.31
C GLN A 60 2.89 3.86 -4.02
N PHE A 61 2.72 2.62 -4.48
CA PHE A 61 3.76 1.91 -5.25
C PHE A 61 4.00 2.57 -6.62
N PHE A 62 2.94 3.00 -7.32
CA PHE A 62 3.09 3.74 -8.57
C PHE A 62 3.80 5.09 -8.36
N HIS A 63 3.46 5.82 -7.30
CA HIS A 63 4.04 7.11 -6.98
C HIS A 63 5.56 7.05 -6.73
N ILE A 64 6.03 5.99 -6.08
CA ILE A 64 7.48 5.79 -5.83
C ILE A 64 8.22 5.14 -6.99
N GLY A 65 7.54 4.89 -8.11
CA GLY A 65 8.14 4.32 -9.32
C GLY A 65 8.17 2.79 -9.37
N GLU A 66 7.64 2.10 -8.36
CA GLU A 66 7.55 0.65 -8.26
C GLU A 66 6.37 0.08 -9.07
N ASN A 67 6.33 0.42 -10.36
CA ASN A 67 5.19 0.12 -11.24
C ASN A 67 4.90 -1.38 -11.37
N GLN A 68 5.94 -2.23 -11.35
CA GLN A 68 5.77 -3.68 -11.41
C GLN A 68 5.04 -4.20 -10.16
N LEU A 69 5.51 -3.80 -8.98
CA LEU A 69 4.89 -4.18 -7.72
C LEU A 69 3.49 -3.58 -7.55
N GLY A 70 3.27 -2.35 -8.02
CA GLY A 70 1.94 -1.73 -8.05
C GLY A 70 0.93 -2.54 -8.88
N ASN A 71 1.33 -2.99 -10.08
CA ASN A 71 0.48 -3.84 -10.92
C ASN A 71 0.24 -5.22 -10.30
N GLU A 72 1.26 -5.83 -9.71
CA GLU A 72 1.15 -7.11 -9.02
C GLU A 72 0.20 -7.00 -7.83
N LEU A 73 0.38 -5.99 -6.98
CA LEU A 73 -0.49 -5.71 -5.85
C LEU A 73 -1.94 -5.48 -6.28
N PHE A 74 -2.16 -4.70 -7.35
CA PHE A 74 -3.48 -4.47 -7.92
C PHE A 74 -4.17 -5.79 -8.30
N SER A 75 -3.43 -6.69 -8.95
CA SER A 75 -3.93 -8.02 -9.33
C SER A 75 -4.14 -8.94 -8.12
N VAL A 76 -3.24 -8.92 -7.14
CA VAL A 76 -3.35 -9.76 -5.92
C VAL A 76 -4.60 -9.42 -5.12
N LEU A 77 -4.94 -8.14 -5.07
CA LEU A 77 -6.09 -7.61 -4.32
C LEU A 77 -7.41 -7.67 -5.10
N ASP A 78 -7.39 -8.17 -6.35
CA ASP A 78 -8.56 -8.27 -7.23
C ASP A 78 -9.33 -6.94 -7.34
N LEU A 79 -8.59 -5.85 -7.54
CA LEU A 79 -9.18 -4.51 -7.65
C LEU A 79 -9.82 -4.30 -9.03
N ASP A 80 -10.86 -3.48 -9.05
CA ASP A 80 -11.66 -3.22 -10.26
C ASP A 80 -10.93 -2.19 -11.15
N PRO A 81 -10.51 -2.57 -12.38
CA PRO A 81 -9.81 -1.66 -13.29
C PRO A 81 -10.65 -0.46 -13.72
N GLU A 82 -11.98 -0.51 -13.56
CA GLU A 82 -12.88 0.62 -13.83
C GLU A 82 -12.99 1.58 -12.64
N LYS A 83 -12.53 1.18 -11.44
CA LYS A 83 -12.57 1.99 -10.21
C LYS A 83 -11.17 2.25 -9.68
N THR A 84 -10.36 2.96 -10.46
CA THR A 84 -8.94 3.24 -10.16
C THR A 84 -8.65 4.68 -9.71
N ILE A 85 -9.67 5.55 -9.72
CA ILE A 85 -9.51 6.97 -9.40
C ILE A 85 -9.49 7.18 -7.89
N LEU A 86 -8.46 7.88 -7.40
CA LEU A 86 -8.43 8.46 -6.06
C LEU A 86 -8.82 9.92 -6.11
N GLU A 87 -9.50 10.41 -5.06
CA GLU A 87 -9.73 11.84 -4.91
C GLU A 87 -8.40 12.60 -4.73
N ASP A 88 -8.28 13.79 -5.32
CA ASP A 88 -7.07 14.64 -5.29
C ASP A 88 -6.53 14.86 -3.87
N LYS A 89 -7.42 15.00 -2.87
CA LYS A 89 -7.04 15.18 -1.47
C LYS A 89 -6.22 14.00 -0.94
N HIS A 90 -6.51 12.78 -1.40
CA HIS A 90 -5.79 11.57 -1.03
C HIS A 90 -4.51 11.43 -1.86
N ILE A 91 -4.49 11.85 -3.13
CA ILE A 91 -3.25 11.83 -3.93
C ILE A 91 -2.15 12.67 -3.28
N ASN A 92 -2.50 13.82 -2.70
CA ASN A 92 -1.56 14.68 -1.98
C ASN A 92 -1.00 14.05 -0.69
N GLU A 93 -1.57 12.93 -0.24
CA GLU A 93 -1.09 12.15 0.89
C GLU A 93 -0.11 11.05 0.46
N LEU A 94 0.17 10.85 -0.82
CA LEU A 94 1.24 9.94 -1.23
C LEU A 94 2.59 10.53 -0.82
N VAL A 95 3.50 9.67 -0.34
CA VAL A 95 4.83 10.10 0.11
C VAL A 95 5.91 9.67 -0.88
N ASP A 96 6.92 10.50 -1.06
CA ASP A 96 8.05 10.15 -1.93
C ASP A 96 8.85 8.99 -1.34
N GLY A 97 9.47 8.18 -2.21
CA GLY A 97 10.26 7.01 -1.79
C GLY A 97 11.46 7.36 -0.90
N SER A 98 11.94 8.60 -0.93
CA SER A 98 13.00 9.10 -0.04
C SER A 98 12.51 9.35 1.41
N VAL A 99 11.20 9.41 1.61
CA VAL A 99 10.53 9.72 2.89
C VAL A 99 9.86 8.48 3.49
N LEU A 100 9.81 7.37 2.73
CA LEU A 100 9.53 6.03 3.25
C LEU A 100 10.71 5.56 4.07
#